data_AF-A0A821B3B9-F1
#
_entry.id   AF-A0A821B3B9-F1
#
_cell.length_a   1.000
_cell.length_b   1.000
_cell.length_c   1.000
_cell.angle_alpha   90.00
_cell.angle_beta   90.00
_cell.angle_gamma   90.00
#
_symmetry.space_group_name_H-M   'P 1'
#
loop_
_entity.id
_entity.type
_entity.pdbx_description
1 polymer ?
#
loop_
_entity_poly.entity_id
_entity_poly.type
_entity_poly.pdbx_seq_one_letter_code
_entity_poly.pdbx_strand_id
1 'polypeptide(L)'
;MNSSKLELTALINIVLCKTETSACYLQECSACSTILPSTFLFEQFKANSINEDSDITWITWERNEKRTELQRHTTSIAAFLEKLDALWSKFLVHHFYTIEQREYIKKIKNESSEKGTAIIQLDFAQNFTLVSQSSVQSSYWSQKQATLFTVHIRMGSGHRNLVFISDYMHHTTELVYEAQKHIIEFLKKWYPNIKHVNYVSDGASAHFKNSKNMLNLTYHESDFGLKASWTFSSTSHGKGPVDGIGAAVKSRATRYLLSGTTHNAFLSPEEFFEYTKTANDHFVMKGDLEPNRPIETFYIKATDIQNALKRTLERRWLEIDKKSWIEGIQNKHQFDPVGIGKIICRQTSSSQTYKIFDLYRQHSPN
;
A
#
# COMPACT_ATOMS: atom_id res chain seq x y z
N MET A 1 34.08 -0.50 -25.26
CA MET A 1 33.46 0.51 -24.39
C MET A 1 32.98 -0.19 -23.14
N ASN A 2 33.66 0.01 -21.99
CA ASN A 2 33.11 -0.41 -20.71
C ASN A 2 31.80 0.37 -20.51
N SER A 3 30.68 -0.33 -20.44
CA SER A 3 29.39 0.27 -20.09
C SER A 3 29.50 0.79 -18.65
N SER A 4 29.79 2.08 -18.50
CA SER A 4 29.73 2.75 -17.21
C SER A 4 28.26 2.94 -16.86
N LYS A 5 27.75 2.07 -15.99
CA LYS A 5 26.39 2.20 -15.45
C LYS A 5 26.39 3.33 -14.43
N LEU A 6 25.67 4.42 -14.71
CA LEU A 6 25.41 5.47 -13.74
C LEU A 6 24.12 5.14 -12.98
N GLU A 7 24.22 5.01 -11.66
CA GLU A 7 23.06 4.77 -10.79
C GLU A 7 22.42 6.10 -10.35
N LEU A 8 21.11 6.11 -10.14
CA LEU A 8 20.37 7.28 -9.64
C LEU A 8 20.90 7.82 -8.31
N THR A 9 21.41 6.95 -7.44
CA THR A 9 22.03 7.34 -6.17
C THR A 9 23.28 8.19 -6.37
N ALA A 10 24.05 7.95 -7.44
CA ALA A 10 25.21 8.78 -7.76
C ALA A 10 24.78 10.20 -8.15
N LEU A 11 23.71 10.32 -8.94
CA LEU A 11 23.13 11.63 -9.31
C LEU A 11 22.57 12.38 -8.08
N ILE A 12 21.91 11.68 -7.15
CA ILE A 12 21.45 12.27 -5.89
C ILE A 12 22.63 12.85 -5.10
N ASN A 13 23.71 12.08 -4.95
CA ASN A 13 24.91 12.51 -4.22
C ASN A 13 25.63 13.71 -4.86
N ILE A 14 25.47 13.91 -6.17
CA ILE A 14 26.03 15.06 -6.90
C ILE A 14 25.16 16.30 -6.70
N VAL A 15 23.84 16.13 -6.74
CA VAL A 15 22.89 17.25 -6.70
C VAL A 15 22.65 17.75 -5.28
N LEU A 16 22.69 16.88 -4.27
CA LEU A 16 22.42 17.26 -2.88
C LEU A 16 23.69 17.65 -2.12
N CYS A 17 23.50 18.38 -1.02
CA CYS A 17 24.59 18.72 -0.10
C CYS A 17 25.24 17.46 0.48
N LYS A 18 26.56 17.51 0.73
CA LYS A 18 27.32 16.41 1.36
C LYS A 18 26.73 15.95 2.69
N THR A 19 26.23 16.90 3.48
CA THR A 19 25.39 16.61 4.65
C THR A 19 23.96 16.90 4.26
N GLU A 20 23.28 15.86 3.78
CA GLU A 20 21.90 15.95 3.34
C GLU A 20 20.94 16.22 4.50
N THR A 21 19.91 17.00 4.21
CA THR A 21 18.81 17.29 5.15
C THR A 21 17.48 17.13 4.41
N SER A 22 16.37 17.08 5.15
CA SER A 22 15.04 17.08 4.53
C SER A 22 14.84 18.27 3.59
N ALA A 23 15.40 19.44 3.91
CA ALA A 23 15.32 20.64 3.06
C ALA A 23 15.99 20.43 1.69
N CYS A 24 17.05 19.63 1.59
CA CYS A 24 17.71 19.31 0.32
C CYS A 24 16.76 18.53 -0.60
N TYR A 25 16.13 17.49 -0.07
CA TYR A 25 15.18 16.64 -0.81
C TYR A 25 13.87 17.35 -1.15
N LEU A 26 13.39 18.21 -0.24
CA LEU A 26 12.17 19.00 -0.42
C LEU A 26 12.37 20.26 -1.28
N GLN A 27 13.59 20.48 -1.79
CA GLN A 27 13.96 21.62 -2.65
C GLN A 27 13.84 22.98 -1.95
N GLU A 28 13.98 22.99 -0.62
CA GLU A 28 13.96 24.18 0.23
C GLU A 28 15.37 24.67 0.60
N CYS A 29 16.40 23.87 0.30
CA CYS A 29 17.79 24.20 0.59
C CYS A 29 18.38 25.15 -0.45
N SER A 30 18.74 26.38 -0.03
CA SER A 30 19.32 27.40 -0.91
C SER A 30 20.68 27.02 -1.51
N ALA A 31 21.39 26.04 -0.94
CA ALA A 31 22.71 25.63 -1.42
C ALA A 31 22.66 24.63 -2.58
N CYS A 32 21.58 23.85 -2.69
CA CYS A 32 21.50 22.76 -3.67
C CYS A 32 20.21 22.72 -4.50
N SER A 33 19.20 23.55 -4.19
CA SER A 33 17.92 23.57 -4.92
C SER A 33 18.03 23.96 -6.39
N THR A 34 19.13 24.63 -6.79
CA THR A 34 19.39 25.03 -8.18
C THR A 34 20.29 24.06 -8.93
N ILE A 35 20.82 23.03 -8.27
CA ILE A 35 21.72 22.05 -8.90
C ILE A 35 20.85 21.01 -9.60
N LEU A 36 21.12 20.76 -10.88
CA LEU A 36 20.36 19.83 -11.71
C LEU A 36 21.24 18.71 -12.28
N PRO A 37 20.72 17.48 -12.44
CA PRO A 37 21.47 16.37 -13.03
C PRO A 37 22.07 16.69 -14.40
N SER A 38 21.35 17.46 -15.23
CA SER A 38 21.81 17.84 -16.56
C SER A 38 23.17 18.52 -16.55
N THR A 39 23.45 19.39 -15.57
CA THR A 39 24.74 20.12 -15.48
C THR A 39 25.92 19.16 -15.41
N PHE A 40 25.80 18.09 -14.65
CA PHE A 40 26.83 17.06 -14.54
C PHE A 40 26.88 16.16 -15.78
N LEU A 41 25.72 15.69 -16.24
CA LEU A 41 25.63 14.77 -17.38
C LEU A 41 26.14 15.41 -18.67
N PHE A 42 25.87 16.70 -18.86
CA PHE A 42 26.35 17.47 -20.00
C PHE A 42 27.88 17.50 -20.07
N GLU A 43 28.54 17.78 -18.94
CA GLU A 43 30.00 17.74 -18.86
C GLU A 43 30.55 16.32 -19.12
N GLN A 44 29.84 15.27 -18.68
CA GLN A 44 30.22 13.89 -19.00
C GLN A 44 30.10 13.58 -20.50
N PHE A 45 29.02 14.00 -21.17
CA PHE A 45 28.88 13.81 -22.62
C PHE A 45 29.98 14.55 -23.39
N LYS A 46 30.26 15.79 -23.01
CA LYS A 46 31.31 16.62 -23.61
C LYS A 46 32.70 16.01 -23.41
N ALA A 47 33.02 15.53 -22.21
CA ALA A 47 34.29 14.86 -21.91
C ALA A 47 34.50 13.58 -22.75
N ASN A 48 33.41 12.94 -23.19
CA ASN A 48 33.43 11.77 -24.06
C ASN A 48 33.26 12.12 -25.56
N SER A 49 33.35 13.40 -25.93
CA SER A 49 33.17 13.90 -27.32
C SER A 49 31.83 13.52 -27.95
N ILE A 50 30.77 13.44 -27.14
CA ILE A 50 29.39 13.21 -27.60
C ILE A 50 28.69 14.58 -27.71
N ASN A 51 28.19 14.90 -28.90
CA ASN A 51 27.47 16.15 -29.15
C ASN A 51 26.06 16.10 -28.51
N GLU A 52 25.58 17.21 -27.95
CA GLU A 52 24.24 17.36 -27.37
C GLU A 52 23.09 17.12 -28.35
N ASP A 53 23.35 17.32 -29.65
CA ASP A 53 22.41 17.02 -30.74
C ASP A 53 22.39 15.54 -31.12
N SER A 54 23.29 14.72 -30.55
CA SER A 54 23.31 13.28 -30.83
C SER A 54 22.05 12.61 -30.29
N ASP A 55 21.61 11.57 -30.99
CA ASP A 55 20.46 10.78 -30.57
C ASP A 55 20.76 9.94 -29.33
N ILE A 56 19.82 9.92 -28.40
CA ILE A 56 19.77 9.03 -27.24
C ILE A 56 18.42 8.30 -27.19
N THR A 57 18.47 7.02 -26.85
CA THR A 57 17.28 6.20 -26.66
C THR A 57 16.98 6.00 -25.18
N TRP A 58 15.75 6.27 -24.77
CA TRP A 58 15.29 6.09 -23.40
C TRP A 58 13.87 5.50 -23.36
N ILE A 59 13.50 4.98 -22.20
CA ILE A 59 12.18 4.37 -21.97
C ILE A 59 11.50 5.04 -20.78
N THR A 60 10.18 5.21 -20.87
CA THR A 60 9.37 5.77 -19.78
C THR A 60 7.99 5.16 -19.76
N TRP A 61 7.35 5.19 -18.60
CA TRP A 61 5.93 4.89 -18.47
C TRP A 61 5.11 6.12 -18.84
N GLU A 62 4.25 6.00 -19.84
CA GLU A 62 3.32 7.05 -20.24
C GLU A 62 1.88 6.60 -20.02
N ARG A 63 1.05 7.52 -19.53
CA ARG A 63 -0.37 7.26 -19.29
C ARG A 63 -1.20 7.89 -20.39
N ASN A 64 -1.81 7.04 -21.22
CA ASN A 64 -2.90 7.43 -22.12
C ASN A 64 -4.25 7.34 -21.37
N GLU A 65 -5.34 7.83 -21.97
CA GLU A 65 -6.66 7.91 -21.33
C GLU A 65 -7.12 6.61 -20.67
N LYS A 66 -6.71 5.44 -21.20
CA LYS A 66 -7.17 4.12 -20.74
C LYS A 66 -6.09 3.22 -20.16
N ARG A 67 -4.79 3.48 -20.42
CA ARG A 67 -3.69 2.55 -20.09
C ARG A 67 -2.40 3.28 -19.79
N THR A 68 -1.56 2.67 -18.92
CA THR A 68 -0.18 3.08 -18.72
C THR A 68 0.72 2.09 -19.43
N GLU A 69 1.51 2.56 -20.39
CA GLU A 69 2.32 1.72 -21.28
C GLU A 69 3.77 2.18 -21.25
N LEU A 70 4.69 1.22 -21.37
CA LEU A 70 6.11 1.51 -21.46
C LEU A 70 6.43 1.90 -22.90
N GLN A 71 6.85 3.14 -23.09
CA GLN A 71 7.18 3.68 -24.41
C GLN A 71 8.70 3.87 -24.54
N ARG A 72 9.18 3.74 -25.77
CA ARG A 72 10.57 4.00 -26.15
C ARG A 72 10.62 5.24 -27.01
N HIS A 73 11.52 6.15 -26.66
CA HIS A 73 11.77 7.39 -27.39
C HIS A 73 13.21 7.42 -27.85
N THR A 74 13.44 8.04 -29.00
CA THR A 74 14.75 8.47 -29.46
C THR A 74 14.67 9.97 -29.69
N THR A 75 15.48 10.72 -28.94
CA THR A 75 15.50 12.20 -28.96
C THR A 75 16.95 12.67 -28.95
N SER A 76 17.20 13.97 -29.13
CA SER A 76 18.52 14.52 -28.84
C SER A 76 18.85 14.39 -27.34
N ILE A 77 20.14 14.40 -27.01
CA ILE A 77 20.61 14.43 -25.62
C ILE A 77 20.08 15.67 -24.89
N ALA A 78 20.12 16.84 -25.54
CA ALA A 78 19.58 18.07 -24.98
C ALA A 78 18.12 17.92 -24.53
N ALA A 79 17.24 17.39 -25.40
CA ALA A 79 15.83 17.18 -25.09
C ALA A 79 15.62 16.14 -23.96
N PHE A 80 16.47 15.12 -23.90
CA PHE A 80 16.44 14.13 -22.81
C PHE A 80 16.81 14.76 -21.45
N LEU A 81 17.85 15.59 -21.42
CA LEU A 81 18.30 16.26 -20.18
C LEU A 81 17.25 17.23 -19.63
N GLU A 82 16.60 18.01 -20.50
CA GLU A 82 15.47 18.87 -20.11
C GLU A 82 14.33 18.06 -19.49
N LYS A 83 13.99 16.92 -20.09
CA LYS A 83 12.96 16.03 -19.56
C LYS A 83 13.34 15.44 -18.20
N LEU A 84 14.61 15.06 -18.02
CA LEU A 84 15.13 14.54 -16.76
C LEU A 84 15.01 15.58 -15.64
N ASP A 85 15.46 16.81 -15.90
CA ASP A 85 15.41 17.90 -14.93
C ASP A 85 13.97 18.26 -14.55
N ALA A 86 13.05 18.27 -15.52
CA ALA A 86 11.63 18.51 -15.28
C ALA A 86 10.99 17.46 -14.34
N LEU A 87 11.53 16.24 -14.30
CA LEU A 87 11.07 15.18 -13.40
C LEU A 87 11.82 15.13 -12.07
N TRP A 88 12.98 15.80 -11.98
CA TRP A 88 13.95 15.63 -10.89
C TRP A 88 13.41 16.06 -9.53
N SER A 89 12.81 17.25 -9.44
CA SER A 89 12.25 17.77 -8.19
C SER A 89 11.19 16.81 -7.61
N LYS A 90 10.26 16.32 -8.45
CA LYS A 90 9.25 15.35 -8.05
C LYS A 90 9.87 14.02 -7.62
N PHE A 91 10.91 13.58 -8.31
CA PHE A 91 11.65 12.36 -7.96
C PHE A 91 12.31 12.47 -6.59
N LEU A 92 13.03 13.56 -6.29
CA LEU A 92 13.71 13.75 -5.01
C LEU A 92 12.76 13.72 -3.82
N VAL A 93 11.64 14.45 -3.94
CA VAL A 93 10.60 14.49 -2.90
C VAL A 93 10.03 13.09 -2.65
N HIS A 94 9.70 12.36 -3.72
CA HIS A 94 9.17 10.99 -3.61
C HIS A 94 10.20 10.01 -3.04
N HIS A 95 11.47 10.14 -3.43
CA HIS A 95 12.58 9.32 -2.94
C HIS A 95 12.77 9.50 -1.43
N PHE A 96 12.78 10.75 -0.96
CA PHE A 96 12.87 11.08 0.46
C PHE A 96 11.75 10.44 1.28
N TYR A 97 10.49 10.63 0.87
CA TYR A 97 9.37 9.99 1.59
C TYR A 97 9.49 8.48 1.60
N THR A 98 9.91 7.88 0.48
CA THR A 98 10.05 6.43 0.36
C THR A 98 11.07 5.88 1.37
N ILE A 99 12.22 6.55 1.52
CA ILE A 99 13.24 6.18 2.51
C ILE A 99 12.72 6.37 3.93
N GLU A 100 12.18 7.56 4.24
CA GLU A 100 11.66 7.87 5.58
C GLU A 100 10.57 6.88 6.03
N GLN A 101 9.64 6.54 5.13
CA GLN A 101 8.57 5.59 5.45
C GLN A 101 9.11 4.17 5.59
N ARG A 102 10.04 3.74 4.72
CA ARG A 102 10.66 2.42 4.81
C ARG A 102 11.39 2.25 6.14
N GLU A 103 12.22 3.21 6.53
CA GLU A 103 12.99 3.15 7.77
C GLU A 103 12.09 3.21 9.00
N TYR A 104 11.04 4.04 8.98
CA TYR A 104 10.05 4.06 10.07
C TYR A 104 9.31 2.72 10.20
N ILE A 105 8.84 2.14 9.08
CA ILE A 105 8.16 0.83 9.09
C ILE A 105 9.10 -0.26 9.61
N LYS A 106 10.38 -0.24 9.22
CA LYS A 106 11.39 -1.16 9.74
C LYS A 106 11.59 -0.99 11.25
N LYS A 107 11.67 0.25 11.73
CA LYS A 107 11.79 0.59 13.15
C LYS A 107 10.61 0.04 13.97
N ILE A 108 9.37 0.36 13.59
CA ILE A 108 8.19 -0.10 14.34
C ILE A 108 8.03 -1.62 14.31
N LYS A 109 8.48 -2.29 13.23
CA LYS A 109 8.54 -3.76 13.16
C LYS A 109 9.53 -4.34 14.16
N ASN A 110 10.70 -3.71 14.33
CA ASN A 110 11.72 -4.17 15.29
C ASN A 110 11.29 -3.93 16.74
N GLU A 111 10.63 -2.81 17.03
CA GLU A 111 10.16 -2.43 18.39
C GLU A 111 8.82 -3.07 18.77
N SER A 112 8.18 -3.81 17.86
CA SER A 112 6.79 -4.27 17.97
C SER A 112 6.53 -5.15 19.21
N SER A 113 7.41 -6.11 19.49
CA SER A 113 7.22 -7.03 20.62
C SER A 113 7.38 -6.34 21.97
N GLU A 114 8.37 -5.47 22.11
CA GLU A 114 8.63 -4.71 23.34
C GLU A 114 7.44 -3.80 23.67
N LYS A 115 6.87 -3.15 22.65
CA LYS A 115 5.74 -2.22 22.80
C LYS A 115 4.38 -2.91 22.96
N GLY A 116 4.31 -4.24 22.79
CA GLY A 116 3.03 -4.95 22.75
C GLY A 116 2.16 -4.53 21.57
N THR A 117 2.79 -4.18 20.44
CA THR A 117 2.13 -3.65 19.25
C THR A 117 2.19 -4.64 18.10
N ALA A 118 1.05 -4.98 17.48
CA ALA A 118 1.06 -5.71 16.22
C ALA A 118 1.21 -4.75 15.04
N ILE A 119 2.16 -5.04 14.14
CA ILE A 119 2.31 -4.32 12.87
C ILE A 119 1.58 -5.10 11.80
N ILE A 120 0.54 -4.50 11.22
CA ILE A 120 -0.37 -5.19 10.30
C ILE A 120 -0.27 -4.55 8.93
N GLN A 121 0.41 -5.23 8.01
CA GLN A 121 0.45 -4.82 6.62
C GLN A 121 -0.79 -5.35 5.89
N LEU A 122 -1.49 -4.48 5.18
CA LEU A 122 -2.76 -4.74 4.50
C LEU A 122 -2.66 -4.37 3.02
N ASP A 123 -3.24 -5.19 2.14
CA ASP A 123 -3.43 -4.85 0.73
C ASP A 123 -4.55 -5.65 0.07
N PHE A 124 -5.13 -5.11 -1.00
CA PHE A 124 -6.01 -5.85 -1.90
C PHE A 124 -5.20 -6.53 -2.98
N ALA A 125 -5.23 -7.85 -3.02
CA ALA A 125 -4.73 -8.57 -4.18
C ALA A 125 -5.72 -8.39 -5.34
N GLN A 126 -5.20 -8.43 -6.58
CA GLN A 126 -6.04 -8.50 -7.76
C GLN A 126 -7.07 -9.64 -7.61
N ASN A 127 -8.33 -9.34 -7.92
CA ASN A 127 -9.44 -10.28 -7.85
C ASN A 127 -9.11 -11.58 -8.60
N PHE A 128 -9.52 -12.69 -8.01
CA PHE A 128 -9.29 -14.01 -8.57
C PHE A 128 -10.47 -14.41 -9.45
N THR A 129 -10.20 -14.72 -10.72
CA THR A 129 -11.22 -15.18 -11.64
C THR A 129 -11.46 -16.68 -11.48
N LEU A 130 -12.73 -17.05 -11.27
CA LEU A 130 -13.17 -18.44 -11.08
C LEU A 130 -13.38 -19.10 -12.45
N VAL A 131 -12.27 -19.42 -13.13
CA VAL A 131 -12.29 -20.01 -14.47
C VAL A 131 -12.56 -21.52 -14.40
N SER A 132 -13.46 -22.02 -15.26
CA SER A 132 -13.64 -23.46 -15.52
C SER A 132 -12.89 -23.85 -16.80
N GLN A 133 -12.17 -24.97 -16.79
CA GLN A 133 -11.36 -25.41 -17.95
C GLN A 133 -12.20 -25.74 -19.19
N SER A 134 -13.46 -26.16 -19.04
CA SER A 134 -14.35 -26.51 -20.18
C SER A 134 -15.52 -25.53 -20.30
N SER A 135 -15.22 -24.24 -20.18
CA SER A 135 -16.22 -23.18 -20.31
C SER A 135 -16.51 -22.88 -21.79
N VAL A 136 -17.78 -22.88 -22.20
CA VAL A 136 -18.20 -22.53 -23.58
C VAL A 136 -17.71 -21.14 -23.96
N GLN A 137 -17.41 -20.90 -25.25
CA GLN A 137 -16.79 -19.65 -25.74
C GLN A 137 -17.54 -18.36 -25.31
N SER A 138 -18.85 -18.42 -25.09
CA SER A 138 -19.68 -17.31 -24.60
C SER A 138 -19.46 -16.92 -23.13
N SER A 139 -18.91 -17.82 -22.32
CA SER A 139 -18.68 -17.62 -20.87
C SER A 139 -17.46 -16.74 -20.55
N TYR A 140 -16.64 -16.41 -21.54
CA TYR A 140 -15.49 -15.49 -21.39
C TYR A 140 -15.90 -14.11 -20.86
N TRP A 141 -17.15 -13.68 -21.14
CA TRP A 141 -17.66 -12.35 -20.77
C TRP A 141 -18.38 -12.28 -19.41
N SER A 142 -18.57 -13.40 -18.71
CA SER A 142 -19.35 -13.48 -17.46
C SER A 142 -18.63 -14.21 -16.32
N GLN A 143 -17.30 -14.28 -16.35
CA GLN A 143 -16.52 -15.00 -15.36
C GLN A 143 -16.70 -14.38 -13.97
N LYS A 144 -17.19 -15.19 -13.02
CA LYS A 144 -17.28 -14.79 -11.62
C LYS A 144 -15.89 -14.57 -11.05
N GLN A 145 -15.78 -13.64 -10.13
CA GLN A 145 -14.53 -13.32 -9.46
C GLN A 145 -14.74 -13.29 -7.94
N ALA A 146 -13.64 -13.45 -7.21
CA ALA A 146 -13.58 -13.26 -5.78
C ALA A 146 -12.58 -12.15 -5.44
N THR A 147 -12.93 -11.30 -4.49
CA THR A 147 -12.00 -10.32 -3.91
C THR A 147 -11.11 -11.01 -2.89
N LEU A 148 -9.81 -10.68 -2.90
CA LEU A 148 -8.85 -11.16 -1.92
C LEU A 148 -8.24 -9.96 -1.19
N PHE A 149 -8.46 -9.90 0.13
CA PHE A 149 -7.82 -8.92 1.01
C PHE A 149 -6.77 -9.63 1.87
N THR A 150 -5.52 -9.21 1.72
CA THR A 150 -4.35 -9.92 2.25
C THR A 150 -3.75 -9.17 3.44
N VAL A 151 -3.35 -9.94 4.45
CA VAL A 151 -2.92 -9.38 5.73
C VAL A 151 -1.67 -10.09 6.21
N HIS A 152 -0.62 -9.32 6.47
CA HIS A 152 0.60 -9.80 7.11
C HIS A 152 0.77 -9.13 8.48
N ILE A 153 0.70 -9.93 9.53
CA ILE A 153 0.84 -9.49 10.92
C ILE A 153 2.26 -9.82 11.37
N ARG A 154 2.98 -8.85 11.93
CA ARG A 154 4.28 -9.04 12.56
C ARG A 154 4.26 -8.55 14.00
N MET A 155 4.83 -9.35 14.90
CA MET A 155 5.08 -9.00 16.29
C MET A 155 6.37 -9.67 16.74
N GLY A 156 7.44 -8.89 16.95
CA GLY A 156 8.79 -9.39 17.19
C GLY A 156 9.37 -10.13 15.97
N SER A 157 9.93 -11.31 16.23
CA SER A 157 10.34 -12.27 15.19
C SER A 157 9.15 -12.99 14.55
N GLY A 158 8.06 -13.14 15.30
CA GLY A 158 6.88 -13.88 14.90
C GLY A 158 6.05 -13.16 13.84
N HIS A 159 5.43 -13.95 12.96
CA HIS A 159 4.49 -13.43 11.97
C HIS A 159 3.28 -14.37 11.75
N ARG A 160 2.18 -13.81 11.26
CA ARG A 160 0.98 -14.54 10.81
C ARG A 160 0.47 -13.95 9.50
N ASN A 161 0.03 -14.80 8.60
CA ASN A 161 -0.51 -14.43 7.30
C ASN A 161 -1.99 -14.77 7.27
N LEU A 162 -2.84 -13.82 6.92
CA LEU A 162 -4.28 -14.03 6.74
C LEU A 162 -4.68 -13.64 5.31
N VAL A 163 -5.72 -14.28 4.80
CA VAL A 163 -6.40 -13.89 3.58
C VAL A 163 -7.91 -13.90 3.81
N PHE A 164 -8.57 -12.81 3.42
CA PHE A 164 -10.01 -12.67 3.42
C PHE A 164 -10.50 -12.82 1.98
N ILE A 165 -11.40 -13.77 1.77
CA ILE A 165 -12.07 -14.02 0.50
C ILE A 165 -13.49 -13.45 0.61
N SER A 166 -13.95 -12.76 -0.44
CA SER A 166 -15.29 -12.16 -0.45
C SER A 166 -15.93 -12.22 -1.83
N ASP A 167 -17.26 -12.33 -1.86
CA ASP A 167 -18.13 -12.08 -3.01
C ASP A 167 -18.41 -10.59 -3.26
N TYR A 168 -17.92 -9.70 -2.40
CA TYR A 168 -17.99 -8.26 -2.60
C TYR A 168 -16.86 -7.76 -3.50
N MET A 169 -17.21 -7.27 -4.69
CA MET A 169 -16.25 -6.96 -5.77
C MET A 169 -15.56 -5.59 -5.64
N HIS A 170 -16.00 -4.74 -4.71
CA HIS A 170 -15.47 -3.39 -4.57
C HIS A 170 -14.42 -3.32 -3.46
N HIS A 171 -13.27 -2.70 -3.77
CA HIS A 171 -12.21 -2.45 -2.81
C HIS A 171 -12.52 -1.16 -2.05
N THR A 172 -13.27 -1.27 -0.95
CA THR A 172 -13.85 -0.13 -0.23
C THR A 172 -13.47 -0.10 1.24
N THR A 173 -13.75 1.04 1.89
CA THR A 173 -13.44 1.27 3.31
C THR A 173 -14.29 0.38 4.23
N GLU A 174 -15.53 0.07 3.85
CA GLU A 174 -16.41 -0.82 4.62
C GLU A 174 -15.95 -2.29 4.61
N LEU A 175 -15.34 -2.77 3.51
CA LEU A 175 -14.71 -4.10 3.50
C LEU A 175 -13.51 -4.12 4.45
N VAL A 176 -12.66 -3.10 4.40
CA VAL A 176 -11.51 -2.96 5.31
C VAL A 176 -11.97 -2.97 6.77
N TYR A 177 -13.05 -2.25 7.09
CA TYR A 177 -13.64 -2.25 8.43
C TYR A 177 -14.10 -3.64 8.89
N GLU A 178 -14.82 -4.40 8.04
CA GLU A 178 -15.26 -5.76 8.41
C GLU A 178 -14.06 -6.72 8.54
N ALA A 179 -13.05 -6.59 7.68
CA ALA A 179 -11.81 -7.36 7.82
C ALA A 179 -11.08 -7.03 9.13
N GLN A 180 -11.02 -5.76 9.55
CA GLN A 180 -10.42 -5.35 10.82
C GLN A 180 -11.06 -6.04 12.02
N LYS A 181 -12.38 -6.19 12.05
CA LYS A 181 -13.08 -6.93 13.12
C LYS A 181 -12.52 -8.34 13.30
N HIS A 182 -12.42 -9.11 12.21
CA HIS A 182 -11.85 -10.46 12.24
C HIS A 182 -10.35 -10.47 12.58
N ILE A 183 -9.58 -9.51 12.08
CA ILE A 183 -8.17 -9.36 12.42
C ILE A 183 -8.00 -9.14 13.94
N ILE A 184 -8.82 -8.27 14.55
CA ILE A 184 -8.73 -7.99 15.98
C ILE A 184 -9.18 -9.20 16.82
N GLU A 185 -10.24 -9.91 16.43
CA GLU A 185 -10.65 -11.16 17.08
C GLU A 185 -9.52 -12.21 17.06
N PHE A 186 -8.88 -12.36 15.90
CA PHE A 186 -7.72 -13.22 15.74
C PHE A 186 -6.55 -12.79 16.65
N LEU A 187 -6.23 -11.49 16.70
CA LEU A 187 -5.15 -10.98 17.54
C LEU A 187 -5.42 -11.20 19.03
N LYS A 188 -6.64 -10.92 19.50
CA LYS A 188 -7.01 -11.14 20.90
C LYS A 188 -6.88 -12.61 21.31
N LYS A 189 -7.19 -13.54 20.40
CA LYS A 189 -7.05 -14.97 20.63
C LYS A 189 -5.58 -15.41 20.74
N TRP A 190 -4.71 -14.92 19.86
CA TRP A 190 -3.33 -15.42 19.74
C TRP A 190 -2.27 -14.56 20.44
N TYR A 191 -2.57 -13.30 20.72
CA TYR A 191 -1.71 -12.32 21.38
C TYR A 191 -2.49 -11.64 22.50
N PRO A 192 -2.84 -12.36 23.59
CA PRO A 192 -3.75 -11.86 24.63
C PRO A 192 -3.25 -10.60 25.35
N ASN A 193 -1.94 -10.34 25.32
CA ASN A 193 -1.31 -9.17 25.93
C ASN A 193 -1.10 -8.01 24.94
N ILE A 194 -1.71 -8.06 23.75
CA ILE A 194 -1.62 -6.98 22.77
C ILE A 194 -2.25 -5.70 23.32
N LYS A 195 -1.55 -4.58 23.14
CA LYS A 195 -1.96 -3.26 23.64
C LYS A 195 -2.38 -2.33 22.51
N HIS A 196 -1.77 -2.49 21.34
CA HIS A 196 -1.91 -1.57 20.24
C HIS A 196 -1.77 -2.28 18.89
N VAL A 197 -2.35 -1.69 17.84
CA VAL A 197 -2.19 -2.12 16.46
C VAL A 197 -1.69 -0.96 15.62
N ASN A 198 -0.69 -1.18 14.77
CA ASN A 198 -0.32 -0.21 13.75
C ASN A 198 -0.56 -0.82 12.36
N TYR A 199 -1.55 -0.29 11.65
CA TYR A 199 -1.81 -0.64 10.27
C TYR A 199 -0.77 -0.03 9.34
N VAL A 200 -0.37 -0.78 8.32
CA VAL A 200 0.56 -0.36 7.28
C VAL A 200 -0.07 -0.67 5.92
N SER A 201 -0.26 0.34 5.09
CA SER A 201 -0.79 0.16 3.73
C SER A 201 -0.16 1.12 2.73
N ASP A 202 -0.51 0.99 1.46
CA ASP A 202 -0.26 2.02 0.47
C ASP A 202 -1.24 3.20 0.64
N GLY A 203 -1.00 4.27 -0.12
CA GLY A 203 -1.81 5.48 -0.09
C GLY A 203 -3.11 5.41 -0.89
N ALA A 204 -3.67 4.24 -1.19
CA ALA A 204 -4.87 4.12 -2.01
C ALA A 204 -6.07 4.86 -1.38
N SER A 205 -6.55 5.90 -2.06
CA SER A 205 -7.60 6.79 -1.55
C SER A 205 -8.98 6.12 -1.50
N ALA A 206 -9.24 5.11 -2.33
CA ALA A 206 -10.54 4.44 -2.38
C ALA A 206 -10.88 3.68 -1.08
N HIS A 207 -9.88 3.09 -0.42
CA HIS A 207 -10.13 2.15 0.69
C HIS A 207 -9.23 2.35 1.93
N PHE A 208 -8.02 2.91 1.80
CA PHE A 208 -7.15 3.14 2.97
C PHE A 208 -7.01 4.62 3.33
N LYS A 209 -6.54 5.45 2.39
CA LYS A 209 -6.10 6.83 2.69
C LYS A 209 -7.18 7.86 2.38
N ASN A 210 -8.28 7.81 3.13
CA ASN A 210 -9.40 8.75 3.03
C ASN A 210 -9.99 9.12 4.40
N SER A 211 -10.76 10.21 4.44
CA SER A 211 -11.34 10.74 5.68
C SER A 211 -12.30 9.76 6.38
N LYS A 212 -13.01 8.91 5.62
CA LYS A 212 -13.92 7.91 6.20
C LYS A 212 -13.15 6.85 6.99
N ASN A 213 -12.06 6.34 6.41
CA ASN A 213 -11.20 5.38 7.09
C ASN A 213 -10.46 6.01 8.28
N MET A 214 -10.02 7.27 8.14
CA MET A 214 -9.40 7.99 9.26
C MET A 214 -10.39 8.24 10.40
N LEU A 215 -11.67 8.53 10.10
CA LEU A 215 -12.70 8.61 11.13
C LEU A 215 -12.92 7.24 11.80
N ASN A 216 -13.03 6.15 11.03
CA ASN A 216 -13.13 4.81 11.58
C ASN A 216 -11.95 4.48 12.51
N LEU A 217 -10.73 4.90 12.17
CA LEU A 217 -9.55 4.71 13.00
C LEU A 217 -9.70 5.37 14.38
N THR A 218 -10.38 6.53 14.48
CA THR A 218 -10.64 7.17 15.78
C THR A 218 -11.62 6.42 16.67
N TYR A 219 -12.45 5.55 16.10
CA TYR A 219 -13.38 4.67 16.81
C TYR A 219 -12.83 3.26 17.03
N HIS A 220 -11.60 2.98 16.63
CA HIS A 220 -11.05 1.63 16.65
C HIS A 220 -11.07 1.00 18.05
N GLU A 221 -10.79 1.79 19.10
CA GLU A 221 -10.85 1.31 20.48
C GLU A 221 -12.28 1.04 20.95
N SER A 222 -13.26 1.86 20.58
CA SER A 222 -14.66 1.61 20.94
C SER A 222 -15.26 0.43 20.19
N ASP A 223 -14.91 0.28 18.92
CA ASP A 223 -15.48 -0.74 18.03
C ASP A 223 -14.85 -2.11 18.28
N PHE A 224 -13.54 -2.14 18.51
CA PHE A 224 -12.76 -3.38 18.56
C PHE A 224 -12.02 -3.59 19.88
N GLY A 225 -12.06 -2.65 20.83
CA GLY A 225 -11.41 -2.78 22.13
C GLY A 225 -9.88 -2.75 22.08
N LEU A 226 -9.27 -2.19 21.03
CA LEU A 226 -7.83 -1.98 20.92
C LEU A 226 -7.53 -0.60 20.36
N LYS A 227 -6.48 0.04 20.84
CA LYS A 227 -5.98 1.27 20.21
C LYS A 227 -5.29 0.95 18.89
N ALA A 228 -5.41 1.87 17.93
CA ALA A 228 -4.78 1.71 16.64
C ALA A 228 -4.20 3.00 16.09
N SER A 229 -3.18 2.86 15.26
CA SER A 229 -2.59 3.91 14.43
C SER A 229 -2.43 3.41 12.98
N TRP A 230 -2.21 4.33 12.04
CA TRP A 230 -2.04 3.97 10.63
C TRP A 230 -0.83 4.67 10.04
N THR A 231 0.10 3.86 9.51
CA THR A 231 1.28 4.28 8.77
C THR A 231 1.07 4.01 7.29
N PHE A 232 1.33 4.98 6.44
CA PHE A 232 1.25 4.83 4.99
C PHE A 232 2.64 4.76 4.40
N SER A 233 2.87 3.74 3.57
CA SER A 233 4.04 3.71 2.69
C SER A 233 3.88 4.72 1.55
N SER A 234 5.01 5.13 0.96
CA SER A 234 4.96 5.95 -0.25
C SER A 234 4.36 5.17 -1.41
N THR A 235 3.55 5.85 -2.22
CA THR A 235 2.82 5.26 -3.35
C THR A 235 3.75 4.43 -4.23
N SER A 236 3.29 3.27 -4.69
CA SER A 236 4.04 2.35 -5.57
C SER A 236 5.27 1.66 -4.94
N HIS A 237 5.58 1.89 -3.65
CA HIS A 237 6.63 1.19 -2.91
C HIS A 237 6.11 0.29 -1.77
N GLY A 238 4.79 0.11 -1.69
CA GLY A 238 4.13 -0.73 -0.68
C GLY A 238 4.28 -2.24 -0.88
N LYS A 239 4.99 -2.69 -1.93
CA LYS A 239 5.19 -4.11 -2.22
C LYS A 239 5.77 -4.83 -1.01
N GLY A 240 5.16 -5.94 -0.63
CA GLY A 240 5.53 -6.63 0.60
C GLY A 240 4.95 -8.02 0.71
N PRO A 241 5.02 -8.62 1.91
CA PRO A 241 4.55 -9.99 2.14
C PRO A 241 3.09 -10.23 1.70
N VAL A 242 2.25 -9.19 1.77
CA VAL A 242 0.85 -9.18 1.34
C VAL A 242 0.65 -9.59 -0.12
N ASP A 243 1.52 -9.15 -1.04
CA ASP A 243 1.49 -9.56 -2.45
C ASP A 243 1.71 -11.07 -2.59
N GLY A 244 2.68 -11.58 -1.83
CA GLY A 244 3.02 -13.00 -1.80
C GLY A 244 1.83 -13.85 -1.36
N ILE A 245 1.15 -13.44 -0.28
CA ILE A 245 -0.02 -14.16 0.27
C ILE A 245 -1.09 -14.37 -0.81
N GLY A 246 -1.49 -13.28 -1.47
CA GLY A 246 -2.49 -13.34 -2.54
C GLY A 246 -2.01 -14.20 -3.72
N ALA A 247 -0.74 -14.07 -4.11
CA ALA A 247 -0.17 -14.88 -5.19
C ALA A 247 -0.17 -16.38 -4.85
N ALA A 248 0.25 -16.77 -3.64
CA ALA A 248 0.30 -18.17 -3.23
C ALA A 248 -1.08 -18.83 -3.21
N VAL A 249 -2.09 -18.13 -2.68
CA VAL A 249 -3.47 -18.62 -2.63
C VAL A 249 -4.02 -18.79 -4.05
N LYS A 250 -3.87 -17.77 -4.90
CA LYS A 250 -4.32 -17.81 -6.30
C LYS A 250 -3.60 -18.87 -7.12
N SER A 251 -2.27 -18.95 -7.05
CA SER A 251 -1.50 -19.94 -7.81
C SER A 251 -1.86 -21.38 -7.45
N ARG A 252 -2.22 -21.66 -6.19
CA ARG A 252 -2.69 -22.99 -5.80
C ARG A 252 -4.10 -23.27 -6.31
N ALA A 253 -5.00 -22.31 -6.17
CA ALA A 253 -6.36 -22.40 -6.71
C ALA A 253 -6.35 -22.60 -8.23
N THR A 254 -5.53 -21.84 -8.96
CA THR A 254 -5.32 -22.02 -10.41
C THR A 254 -4.82 -23.44 -10.72
N ARG A 255 -3.84 -23.97 -9.99
CA ARG A 255 -3.38 -25.35 -10.21
C ARG A 255 -4.47 -26.38 -9.98
N TYR A 256 -5.31 -26.22 -8.96
CA TYR A 256 -6.44 -27.10 -8.69
C TYR A 256 -7.50 -27.06 -9.80
N LEU A 257 -7.82 -25.86 -10.28
CA LEU A 257 -8.71 -25.65 -11.43
C LEU A 257 -8.13 -26.25 -12.71
N LEU A 258 -6.81 -26.20 -12.87
CA LEU A 258 -6.12 -26.74 -14.05
C LEU A 258 -5.92 -28.26 -14.01
N SER A 259 -5.90 -28.87 -12.82
CA SER A 259 -5.68 -30.31 -12.66
C SER A 259 -6.95 -31.16 -12.78
N GLY A 260 -8.14 -30.53 -12.86
CA GLY A 260 -9.42 -31.25 -12.90
C GLY A 260 -10.23 -31.00 -14.16
N THR A 261 -11.23 -31.86 -14.38
CA THR A 261 -12.33 -31.61 -15.32
C THR A 261 -13.30 -30.56 -14.74
N THR A 262 -14.41 -30.25 -15.41
CA THR A 262 -15.44 -29.28 -14.98
C THR A 262 -15.92 -29.43 -13.54
N HIS A 263 -15.75 -30.61 -12.91
CA HIS A 263 -16.05 -30.87 -11.51
C HIS A 263 -15.21 -30.07 -10.50
N ASN A 264 -14.05 -29.55 -10.90
CA ASN A 264 -13.18 -28.76 -10.01
C ASN A 264 -13.44 -27.24 -10.07
N ALA A 265 -14.36 -26.78 -10.92
CA ALA A 265 -14.63 -25.36 -11.07
C ALA A 265 -15.29 -24.77 -9.81
N PHE A 266 -14.77 -23.64 -9.33
CA PHE A 266 -15.45 -22.86 -8.30
C PHE A 266 -16.61 -22.09 -8.93
N LEU A 267 -17.83 -22.33 -8.47
CA LEU A 267 -19.03 -21.64 -8.94
C LEU A 267 -19.33 -20.39 -8.11
N SER A 268 -18.66 -20.22 -6.98
CA SER A 268 -18.78 -19.07 -6.08
C SER A 268 -17.48 -18.78 -5.31
N PRO A 269 -17.31 -17.54 -4.80
CA PRO A 269 -16.26 -17.21 -3.85
C PRO A 269 -16.28 -18.07 -2.57
N GLU A 270 -17.45 -18.52 -2.13
CA GLU A 270 -17.63 -19.45 -1.01
C GLU A 270 -16.99 -20.81 -1.28
N GLU A 271 -17.22 -21.40 -2.46
CA GLU A 271 -16.60 -22.67 -2.83
C GLU A 271 -15.08 -22.55 -2.91
N PHE A 272 -14.58 -21.42 -3.43
CA PHE A 272 -13.17 -21.11 -3.41
C PHE A 272 -12.62 -21.03 -1.97
N PHE A 273 -13.35 -20.39 -1.06
CA PHE A 273 -12.99 -20.35 0.36
C PHE A 273 -12.98 -21.73 1.02
N GLU A 274 -13.99 -22.56 0.80
CA GLU A 274 -14.04 -23.92 1.37
C GLU A 274 -12.88 -24.79 0.85
N TYR A 275 -12.50 -24.63 -0.43
CA TYR A 275 -11.27 -25.20 -0.95
C TYR A 275 -10.03 -24.73 -0.18
N THR A 276 -9.94 -23.44 0.18
CA THR A 276 -8.77 -22.97 0.92
C THR A 276 -8.64 -23.62 2.31
N LYS A 277 -9.76 -23.89 2.99
CA LYS A 277 -9.73 -24.58 4.29
C LYS A 277 -9.21 -26.00 4.19
N THR A 278 -9.63 -26.75 3.17
CA THR A 278 -9.20 -28.15 2.99
C THR A 278 -7.74 -28.24 2.53
N ALA A 279 -7.23 -27.20 1.87
CA ALA A 279 -5.84 -27.12 1.43
C ALA A 279 -4.87 -26.48 2.46
N ASN A 280 -5.36 -26.05 3.64
CA ASN A 280 -4.56 -25.36 4.68
C ASN A 280 -3.37 -26.14 5.22
N ASP A 281 -3.39 -27.48 5.20
CA ASP A 281 -2.22 -28.29 5.56
C ASP A 281 -1.00 -28.03 4.65
N HIS A 282 -1.18 -27.35 3.52
CA HIS A 282 -0.16 -27.11 2.51
C HIS A 282 -0.04 -25.63 2.06
N PHE A 283 -0.77 -24.68 2.67
CA PHE A 283 -0.59 -23.24 2.42
C PHE A 283 0.59 -22.70 3.24
N VAL A 284 1.77 -23.23 2.97
CA VAL A 284 2.99 -22.87 3.66
C VAL A 284 3.79 -21.90 2.80
N MET A 285 4.02 -20.70 3.32
CA MET A 285 5.03 -19.80 2.76
C MET A 285 6.41 -20.29 3.20
N LYS A 286 7.27 -20.68 2.23
CA LYS A 286 8.69 -20.88 2.51
C LYS A 286 9.32 -19.50 2.76
N GLY A 287 9.77 -19.25 3.99
CA GLY A 287 10.49 -18.04 4.38
C GLY A 287 11.47 -18.34 5.51
N ASP A 288 12.63 -17.68 5.47
CA ASP A 288 13.88 -18.14 6.10
C ASP A 288 13.98 -18.09 7.64
N LEU A 289 12.93 -17.79 8.41
CA LEU A 289 13.13 -17.50 9.85
C LEU A 289 12.16 -18.07 10.90
N GLU A 290 11.05 -18.74 10.57
CA GLU A 290 10.26 -19.51 11.56
C GLU A 290 9.49 -20.66 10.88
N PRO A 291 9.16 -21.77 11.57
CA PRO A 291 8.51 -22.93 10.96
C PRO A 291 7.16 -22.56 10.34
N ASN A 292 7.09 -22.64 9.00
CA ASN A 292 5.93 -22.95 8.16
C ASN A 292 4.54 -22.85 8.83
N ARG A 293 4.09 -21.64 9.19
CA ARG A 293 2.70 -21.45 9.66
C ARG A 293 1.77 -21.27 8.46
N PRO A 294 0.61 -21.95 8.44
CA PRO A 294 -0.33 -21.85 7.33
C PRO A 294 -0.91 -20.43 7.20
N ILE A 295 -1.30 -20.08 5.98
CA ILE A 295 -2.10 -18.87 5.72
C ILE A 295 -3.51 -19.13 6.28
N GLU A 296 -3.95 -18.31 7.21
CA GLU A 296 -5.31 -18.41 7.77
C GLU A 296 -6.29 -17.79 6.79
N THR A 297 -7.36 -18.51 6.46
CA THR A 297 -8.36 -18.05 5.51
C THR A 297 -9.65 -17.68 6.21
N PHE A 298 -10.26 -16.58 5.77
CA PHE A 298 -11.53 -16.08 6.27
C PHE A 298 -12.45 -15.78 5.10
N TYR A 299 -13.75 -15.82 5.36
CA TYR A 299 -14.76 -15.44 4.39
C TYR A 299 -15.61 -14.30 4.93
N ILE A 300 -15.73 -13.23 4.14
CA ILE A 300 -16.57 -12.08 4.45
C ILE A 300 -17.64 -11.98 3.38
N LYS A 301 -18.91 -12.13 3.77
CA LYS A 301 -20.03 -11.97 2.84
C LYS A 301 -20.24 -10.50 2.50
N ALA A 302 -20.65 -10.24 1.26
CA ALA A 302 -21.13 -8.93 0.84
C ALA A 302 -22.25 -8.42 1.77
N THR A 303 -23.11 -9.31 2.26
CA THR A 303 -24.17 -8.94 3.21
C THR A 303 -23.63 -8.40 4.53
N ASP A 304 -22.51 -8.92 5.04
CA ASP A 304 -21.92 -8.48 6.30
C ASP A 304 -21.34 -7.07 6.13
N ILE A 305 -20.65 -6.84 5.01
CA ILE A 305 -20.13 -5.51 4.63
C ILE A 305 -21.27 -4.49 4.49
N GLN A 306 -22.35 -4.87 3.79
CA GLN A 306 -23.53 -4.00 3.62
C GLN A 306 -24.25 -3.73 4.95
N ASN A 307 -24.28 -4.70 5.86
CA ASN A 307 -24.85 -4.53 7.19
C ASN A 307 -24.00 -3.58 8.05
N ALA A 308 -22.67 -3.74 8.05
CA ALA A 308 -21.75 -2.83 8.74
C ALA A 308 -21.89 -1.40 8.22
N LEU A 309 -22.00 -1.25 6.89
CA LEU A 309 -22.24 0.03 6.24
C LEU A 309 -23.52 0.69 6.77
N LYS A 310 -24.67 0.02 6.65
CA LYS A 310 -25.99 0.57 7.02
C LYS A 310 -26.15 0.85 8.50
N ARG A 311 -25.63 -0.04 9.36
CA ARG A 311 -25.89 0.04 10.82
C ARG A 311 -24.94 0.99 11.54
N THR A 312 -23.70 1.09 11.07
CA THR A 312 -22.64 1.78 11.81
C THR A 312 -22.02 2.89 10.96
N LEU A 313 -21.52 2.56 9.77
CA LEU A 313 -20.61 3.44 9.05
C LEU A 313 -21.34 4.61 8.36
N GLU A 314 -22.54 4.41 7.82
CA GLU A 314 -23.30 5.48 7.16
C GLU A 314 -23.57 6.63 8.11
N ARG A 315 -24.12 6.35 9.30
CA ARG A 315 -24.37 7.37 10.32
C ARG A 315 -23.08 8.08 10.73
N ARG A 316 -22.03 7.32 11.02
CA ARG A 316 -20.71 7.84 11.38
C ARG A 316 -20.15 8.77 10.31
N TRP A 317 -20.28 8.42 9.03
CA TRP A 317 -19.73 9.20 7.93
C TRP A 317 -20.58 10.43 7.57
N LEU A 318 -21.85 10.48 7.97
CA LEU A 318 -22.68 11.69 7.83
C LEU A 318 -22.18 12.84 8.72
N GLU A 319 -21.57 12.49 9.86
CA GLU A 319 -21.01 13.45 10.81
C GLU A 319 -19.69 14.07 10.34
N ILE A 320 -19.07 13.51 9.29
CA ILE A 320 -17.89 14.10 8.65
C ILE A 320 -18.27 15.47 8.10
N ASP A 321 -17.52 16.49 8.51
CA ASP A 321 -17.60 17.77 7.84
C ASP A 321 -16.86 17.70 6.51
N LYS A 322 -17.53 18.12 5.44
CA LYS A 322 -16.86 18.28 4.14
C LYS A 322 -15.80 19.38 4.17
N LYS A 323 -15.90 20.33 5.11
CA LYS A 323 -14.90 21.38 5.35
C LYS A 323 -13.77 20.93 6.29
N SER A 324 -13.96 19.87 7.08
CA SER A 324 -12.94 19.30 7.96
C SER A 324 -12.20 18.11 7.34
N TRP A 325 -12.10 18.08 6.01
CA TRP A 325 -11.22 17.14 5.34
C TRP A 325 -9.78 17.36 5.83
N ILE A 326 -9.07 16.27 6.06
CA ILE A 326 -7.65 16.34 6.41
C ILE A 326 -6.92 16.98 5.22
N GLU A 327 -6.61 18.26 5.36
CA GLU A 327 -6.00 19.03 4.29
C GLU A 327 -4.66 18.40 3.89
N GLY A 328 -4.52 18.15 2.58
CA GLY A 328 -3.34 17.47 2.05
C GLY A 328 -3.17 16.05 2.59
N ILE A 329 -4.26 15.32 2.88
CA ILE A 329 -4.22 13.93 3.41
C ILE A 329 -3.24 13.05 2.65
N GLN A 330 -3.16 13.19 1.32
CA GLN A 330 -2.27 12.41 0.46
C GLN A 330 -0.77 12.61 0.78
N ASN A 331 -0.41 13.75 1.37
CA ASN A 331 0.96 14.09 1.78
C ASN A 331 1.26 13.76 3.26
N LYS A 332 0.31 13.13 3.97
CA LYS A 332 0.48 12.69 5.36
C LYS A 332 0.77 11.20 5.41
N HIS A 333 1.68 10.74 6.26
CA HIS A 333 2.10 9.33 6.29
C HIS A 333 1.88 8.64 7.63
N GLN A 334 1.62 9.38 8.72
CA GLN A 334 1.23 8.78 10.00
C GLN A 334 -0.03 9.44 10.52
N PHE A 335 -0.93 8.60 11.03
CA PHE A 335 -2.22 8.98 11.59
C PHE A 335 -2.41 8.30 12.95
N ASP A 336 -2.52 9.10 14.00
CA ASP A 336 -2.69 8.63 15.37
C ASP A 336 -3.94 9.26 16.00
N PRO A 337 -4.98 8.48 16.33
CA PRO A 337 -6.12 8.96 17.09
C PRO A 337 -5.69 9.53 18.45
N VAL A 338 -6.25 10.69 18.80
CA VAL A 338 -6.13 11.30 20.13
C VAL A 338 -7.46 11.43 20.85
N GLY A 339 -8.55 11.12 20.15
CA GLY A 339 -9.90 11.05 20.65
C GLY A 339 -10.86 10.71 19.53
N ILE A 340 -12.11 10.40 19.87
CA ILE A 340 -13.17 10.18 18.88
C ILE A 340 -13.31 11.44 18.01
N GLY A 341 -13.19 11.27 16.69
CA GLY A 341 -13.18 12.36 15.72
C GLY A 341 -11.94 13.25 15.73
N LYS A 342 -10.93 13.02 16.56
CA LYS A 342 -9.70 13.83 16.59
C LYS A 342 -8.47 13.00 16.30
N ILE A 343 -7.68 13.46 15.33
CA ILE A 343 -6.54 12.70 14.81
C ILE A 343 -5.31 13.58 14.62
N ILE A 344 -4.15 13.07 15.03
CA ILE A 344 -2.84 13.63 14.72
C ILE A 344 -2.39 13.10 13.36
N CYS A 345 -1.93 14.00 12.50
CA CYS A 345 -1.37 13.68 11.19
C CYS A 345 0.06 14.22 11.05
N ARG A 346 0.98 13.41 10.53
CA ARG A 346 2.36 13.80 10.24
C ARG A 346 2.70 13.69 8.76
N GLN A 347 3.57 14.56 8.28
CA GLN A 347 4.05 14.56 6.90
C GLN A 347 4.94 13.36 6.62
N THR A 348 5.93 13.08 7.48
CA THR A 348 6.62 11.77 7.54
C THR A 348 6.25 11.08 8.85
N SER A 349 6.26 9.75 8.89
CA SER A 349 5.92 9.05 10.13
C SER A 349 6.91 9.26 11.28
N SER A 350 8.16 9.60 10.95
CA SER A 350 9.23 9.99 11.86
C SER A 350 9.15 11.44 12.35
N SER A 351 8.31 12.30 11.73
CA SER A 351 8.32 13.74 12.00
C SER A 351 7.96 14.06 13.45
N GLN A 352 8.74 14.97 14.05
CA GLN A 352 8.41 15.50 15.38
C GLN A 352 7.25 16.51 15.31
N THR A 353 7.10 17.19 14.17
CA THR A 353 6.01 18.12 13.93
C THR A 353 4.76 17.40 13.49
N TYR A 354 3.60 17.85 13.98
CA TYR A 354 2.32 17.27 13.63
C TYR A 354 1.22 18.32 13.57
N LYS A 355 0.12 17.98 12.89
CA LYS A 355 -1.12 18.77 12.90
C LYS A 355 -2.23 17.92 13.50
N ILE A 356 -3.10 18.52 14.30
CA ILE A 356 -4.32 17.89 14.80
C ILE A 356 -5.48 18.29 13.89
N PHE A 357 -6.31 17.33 13.52
CA PHE A 357 -7.54 17.55 12.77
C PHE A 357 -8.73 17.07 13.60
N ASP A 358 -9.78 17.89 13.62
CA ASP A 358 -11.10 17.51 14.10
C ASP A 358 -11.93 17.10 12.87
N LEU A 359 -12.40 15.85 12.83
CA LEU A 359 -13.06 15.25 11.68
C LEU A 359 -14.58 15.50 11.69
N TYR A 360 -15.14 15.94 12.82
CA TYR A 360 -16.55 16.26 12.91
C TYR A 360 -16.88 17.65 12.37
N ARG A 361 -18.16 17.83 12.05
CA ARG A 361 -18.74 19.16 11.88
C ARG A 361 -18.63 19.94 13.18
N GLN A 362 -17.83 20.99 13.16
CA GLN A 362 -17.94 22.01 14.18
C GLN A 362 -19.34 22.62 14.08
N HIS A 363 -20.19 22.31 15.04
CA HIS A 363 -21.46 23.03 15.17
C HIS A 363 -21.08 24.41 15.69
N SER A 364 -21.20 25.45 14.85
CA SER A 364 -21.12 26.81 15.34
C SER A 364 -22.14 26.95 16.48
N PRO A 365 -21.74 27.39 17.68
CA PRO A 365 -22.72 27.79 18.67
C PRO A 365 -23.51 28.96 18.07
N ASN A 366 -24.81 28.75 17.89
CA ASN A 366 -25.75 29.80 17.49
C ASN A 366 -25.82 30.91 18.54
#